data_AF-A0A4Y2WK19-F1
#
_entry.id   AF-A0A4Y2WK19-F1
#
_cell.length_a   1.000
_cell.length_b   1.000
_cell.length_c   1.000
_cell.angle_alpha   90.00
_cell.angle_beta   90.00
_cell.angle_gamma   90.00
#
_symmetry.space_group_name_H-M   'P 1'
#
loop_
_entity.id
_entity.type
_entity.pdbx_description
1 polymer ?
#
loop_
_entity_poly.entity_id
_entity_poly.type
_entity_poly.pdbx_seq_one_letter_code
_entity_poly.pdbx_strand_id
1 'polypeptide(L)'
;MYISQNEQLNIHDATLWRRTKRLKSKRSEIPQLKNPGTSLPSHTDLEKAEIIADHLESQFTLNDFGDPNTERTVEKSIREFKPEIRTSKFKKVQPSEIICFMKHIKINKAPGIDSITIKMLKNLPLKIILNLTEIFNHMLKFRHFPNCWKTARVLIIYTCGHRE
;
A
#
# COMPACT_ATOMS: atom_id res chain seq x y z
N MET A 1 -28.29 21.91 21.75
CA MET A 1 -27.56 20.69 21.35
C MET A 1 -26.02 20.80 21.46
N TYR A 2 -25.43 22.00 21.59
CA TYR A 2 -23.97 22.17 21.73
C TYR A 2 -23.42 21.99 23.17
N ILE A 3 -24.25 22.17 24.18
CA ILE A 3 -23.80 22.24 25.59
C ILE A 3 -23.43 20.85 26.13
N SER A 4 -24.17 19.79 25.80
CA SER A 4 -23.91 18.43 26.28
C SER A 4 -22.61 17.78 25.75
N GLN A 5 -21.96 18.33 24.72
CA GLN A 5 -20.68 17.78 24.21
C GLN A 5 -19.45 18.27 24.99
N ASN A 6 -19.58 19.33 25.79
CA ASN A 6 -18.45 19.88 26.54
C ASN A 6 -18.22 19.17 27.88
N GLU A 7 -19.25 18.55 28.45
CA GLU A 7 -19.18 17.84 29.75
C GLU A 7 -18.39 16.51 29.69
N GLN A 8 -18.04 16.04 28.50
CA GLN A 8 -17.30 14.78 28.29
C GLN A 8 -15.81 14.97 27.94
N LEU A 9 -15.28 16.19 28.04
CA LEU A 9 -13.88 16.47 27.70
C LEU A 9 -12.98 16.27 28.93
N ASN A 10 -12.06 15.31 28.83
CA ASN A 10 -11.08 14.99 29.87
C ASN A 10 -9.65 15.24 29.35
N ILE A 11 -8.76 15.59 30.27
CA ILE A 11 -7.32 15.79 30.02
C ILE A 11 -6.62 14.42 29.90
N HIS A 12 -7.02 13.43 30.71
CA HIS A 12 -6.37 12.12 30.82
C HIS A 12 -6.63 11.18 29.64
N ASP A 13 -7.70 11.38 28.87
CA ASP A 13 -8.04 10.56 27.69
C ASP A 13 -7.73 11.26 26.35
N ALA A 14 -7.03 12.40 26.41
CA ALA A 14 -6.68 13.25 25.27
C ALA A 14 -7.89 13.79 24.46
N THR A 15 -9.12 13.71 24.96
CA THR A 15 -10.31 14.22 24.27
C THR A 15 -10.30 15.75 24.21
N LEU A 16 -9.91 16.41 25.31
CA LEU A 16 -9.73 17.86 25.36
C LEU A 16 -8.67 18.33 24.35
N TRP A 17 -7.52 17.66 24.30
CA TRP A 17 -6.46 17.96 23.34
C TRP A 17 -6.92 17.79 21.88
N ARG A 18 -7.60 16.69 21.56
CA ARG A 18 -8.16 16.44 20.22
C ARG A 18 -9.18 17.52 19.83
N ARG A 19 -10.04 17.96 20.76
CA ARG A 19 -11.02 19.04 20.54
C ARG A 19 -10.32 20.37 20.26
N THR A 20 -9.38 20.76 21.12
CA THR A 20 -8.62 22.01 20.98
C THR A 20 -7.80 22.03 19.70
N LYS A 21 -7.14 20.91 19.36
CA LYS A 21 -6.39 20.77 18.09
C LYS A 21 -7.32 20.95 16.88
N ARG A 22 -8.53 20.36 16.90
CA ARG A 22 -9.51 20.53 15.81
C ARG A 22 -9.98 21.99 15.67
N LEU A 23 -10.18 22.69 16.79
CA LEU A 23 -10.61 24.10 16.80
C LEU A 23 -9.49 25.06 16.35
N LYS A 24 -8.24 24.79 16.75
CA LYS A 24 -7.08 25.62 16.40
C LYS A 24 -6.48 25.29 15.02
N SER A 25 -6.73 24.10 14.49
CA SER A 25 -6.23 23.69 13.18
C SER A 25 -6.97 24.46 12.08
N LYS A 26 -6.30 25.43 11.46
CA LYS A 26 -6.73 25.97 10.16
C LYS A 26 -6.69 24.82 9.15
N ARG A 27 -7.86 24.45 8.61
CA ARG A 27 -7.90 23.55 7.45
C ARG A 27 -7.68 24.43 6.23
N SER A 28 -6.60 24.21 5.51
CA SER A 28 -6.46 24.74 4.16
C SER A 28 -7.47 24.01 3.27
N GLU A 29 -8.20 24.74 2.42
CA GLU A 29 -8.96 24.09 1.37
C GLU A 29 -7.99 23.37 0.43
N ILE A 30 -8.31 22.13 0.07
CA ILE A 30 -7.55 21.39 -0.92
C ILE A 30 -7.85 22.06 -2.26
N PRO A 31 -6.84 22.60 -2.97
CA PRO A 31 -7.07 23.26 -4.25
C PRO A 31 -7.63 22.25 -5.26
N GLN A 32 -8.50 22.73 -6.16
CA GLN A 32 -9.00 21.89 -7.23
C GLN A 32 -7.86 21.49 -8.17
N LEU A 33 -7.79 20.19 -8.48
CA LEU A 33 -6.86 19.67 -9.46
C LEU A 33 -7.24 20.23 -10.84
N LYS A 34 -6.24 20.70 -11.60
CA LYS A 34 -6.43 21.26 -12.93
C LYS A 34 -5.83 20.32 -13.95
N ASN A 35 -6.50 20.18 -15.09
CA ASN A 35 -5.95 19.46 -16.21
C ASN A 35 -4.77 20.27 -16.80
N PRO A 36 -3.57 19.68 -16.97
CA PRO A 36 -2.41 20.37 -17.52
C PRO A 36 -2.63 20.93 -18.93
N GLY A 37 -3.41 20.23 -19.77
CA GLY A 37 -3.64 20.61 -21.17
C GLY A 37 -4.68 21.73 -21.35
N THR A 38 -5.76 21.72 -20.56
CA THR A 38 -6.85 22.71 -20.69
C THR A 38 -6.83 23.80 -19.63
N SER A 39 -6.01 23.64 -18.57
CA SER A 39 -5.99 24.50 -17.37
C SER A 39 -7.33 24.61 -16.63
N LEU A 40 -8.34 23.82 -17.01
CA LEU A 40 -9.64 23.79 -16.38
C LEU A 40 -9.63 22.88 -15.14
N PRO A 41 -10.43 23.18 -14.10
CA PRO A 41 -10.59 22.30 -12.97
C PRO A 41 -11.22 20.97 -13.36
N SER A 42 -10.73 19.86 -12.79
CA SER A 42 -11.37 18.56 -12.89
C SER A 42 -12.56 18.49 -11.91
N HIS A 43 -13.71 18.03 -12.41
CA HIS A 43 -14.94 17.96 -11.64
C HIS A 43 -15.30 16.54 -11.23
N THR A 44 -14.89 15.53 -12.01
CA THR A 44 -15.16 14.12 -11.70
C THR A 44 -13.94 13.44 -11.07
N ASP A 45 -14.19 12.38 -10.30
CA ASP A 45 -13.11 11.58 -9.72
C ASP A 45 -12.33 10.78 -10.77
N LEU A 46 -12.98 10.44 -11.89
CA LEU A 46 -12.33 9.82 -13.04
C LEU A 46 -11.33 10.78 -13.69
N GLU A 47 -11.73 12.02 -13.99
CA GLU A 47 -10.82 13.05 -14.54
C GLU A 47 -9.61 13.27 -13.64
N LYS A 48 -9.83 13.33 -12.32
CA LYS A 48 -8.73 13.48 -11.36
C LYS A 48 -7.78 12.30 -11.40
N ALA A 49 -8.31 11.07 -11.51
CA ALA A 49 -7.50 9.86 -11.56
C ALA A 49 -6.65 9.80 -12.83
N GLU A 50 -7.21 10.17 -13.98
CA GLU A 50 -6.49 10.24 -15.26
C GLU A 50 -5.36 11.29 -15.22
N ILE A 51 -5.65 12.53 -14.77
CA ILE A 51 -4.63 13.58 -14.62
C ILE A 51 -3.47 13.12 -13.72
N ILE A 52 -3.82 12.43 -12.63
CA ILE A 52 -2.83 11.85 -11.71
C ILE A 52 -2.03 10.73 -12.39
N ALA A 53 -2.69 9.84 -13.13
CA ALA A 53 -2.03 8.73 -13.80
C ALA A 53 -1.02 9.24 -14.83
N ASP A 54 -1.43 10.18 -15.69
CA ASP A 54 -0.57 10.84 -16.68
C ASP A 54 0.63 11.51 -16.00
N HIS A 55 0.39 12.22 -14.89
CA HIS A 55 1.46 12.85 -14.13
C HIS A 55 2.45 11.82 -13.58
N LEU A 56 1.98 10.74 -12.95
CA LEU A 56 2.85 9.70 -12.41
C LEU A 56 3.63 9.00 -13.53
N GLU A 57 3.00 8.67 -14.65
CA GLU A 57 3.66 8.07 -15.81
C GLU A 57 4.84 8.94 -16.28
N SER A 58 4.64 10.26 -16.38
CA SER A 58 5.71 11.20 -16.75
C SER A 58 6.88 11.21 -15.76
N GLN A 59 6.61 11.09 -14.46
CA GLN A 59 7.62 11.12 -13.40
C GLN A 59 8.40 9.81 -13.27
N PHE A 60 7.78 8.68 -13.60
CA PHE A 60 8.40 7.35 -13.53
C PHE A 60 8.97 6.90 -14.88
N THR A 61 9.48 7.85 -15.67
CA THR A 61 10.27 7.54 -16.86
C THR A 61 11.69 7.14 -16.50
N LEU A 62 12.36 6.38 -17.36
CA LEU A 62 13.73 5.95 -17.14
C LEU A 62 14.62 7.20 -17.08
N ASN A 63 15.37 7.38 -15.99
CA ASN A 63 16.33 8.48 -15.90
C ASN A 63 17.47 8.24 -16.90
N ASP A 64 17.89 9.30 -17.58
CA ASP A 64 19.01 9.29 -18.56
C ASP A 64 20.41 9.22 -17.89
N PHE A 65 20.47 8.86 -16.61
CA PHE A 65 21.72 8.70 -15.85
C PHE A 65 22.25 7.25 -15.90
N GLY A 66 21.90 6.50 -16.94
CA GLY A 66 22.35 5.12 -17.12
C GLY A 66 23.86 5.02 -17.30
N ASP A 67 24.51 4.12 -16.58
CA ASP A 67 25.92 3.77 -16.82
C ASP A 67 25.97 2.61 -17.85
N PRO A 68 26.58 2.81 -19.03
CA PRO A 68 26.61 1.80 -20.09
C PRO A 68 27.24 0.47 -19.67
N ASN A 69 28.15 0.48 -18.69
CA ASN A 69 28.77 -0.75 -18.19
C ASN A 69 27.78 -1.57 -17.35
N THR A 70 27.01 -0.89 -16.51
CA THR A 70 25.94 -1.48 -15.70
C THR A 70 24.87 -2.07 -16.62
N GLU A 71 24.43 -1.34 -17.64
CA GLU A 71 23.44 -1.84 -18.61
C GLU A 71 23.92 -3.11 -19.32
N ARG A 72 25.14 -3.11 -19.86
CA ARG A 72 25.73 -4.30 -20.50
C ARG A 72 25.82 -5.49 -19.55
N THR A 73 26.13 -5.24 -18.28
CA THR A 73 26.23 -6.29 -17.25
C THR A 73 24.86 -6.91 -16.96
N VAL A 74 23.83 -6.06 -16.81
CA VAL A 74 22.45 -6.49 -16.59
C VAL A 74 21.94 -7.27 -17.80
N GLU A 75 22.13 -6.75 -19.01
CA GLU A 75 21.71 -7.44 -20.23
C GLU A 75 22.40 -8.79 -20.41
N LYS A 76 23.71 -8.86 -20.14
CA LYS A 76 24.46 -10.12 -20.18
C LYS A 76 23.88 -11.11 -19.18
N SER A 77 23.61 -10.67 -17.96
CA SER A 77 22.98 -11.50 -16.91
C SER A 77 21.61 -12.02 -17.35
N ILE A 78 20.77 -11.17 -17.96
CA ILE A 78 19.44 -11.58 -18.48
C ILE A 78 19.58 -12.59 -19.63
N ARG A 79 20.50 -12.38 -20.57
CA ARG A 79 20.74 -13.32 -21.69
C ARG A 79 21.29 -14.66 -21.22
N GLU A 80 22.17 -14.63 -20.23
CA GLU A 80 22.78 -15.83 -19.65
C GLU A 80 21.88 -16.51 -18.61
N PHE A 81 20.79 -15.84 -18.19
CA PHE A 81 19.78 -16.42 -17.31
C PHE A 81 19.06 -17.56 -18.02
N LYS A 82 19.58 -18.77 -17.85
CA LYS A 82 18.85 -19.98 -18.20
C LYS A 82 17.79 -20.18 -17.12
N PRO A 83 16.49 -20.21 -17.46
CA PRO A 83 15.46 -20.69 -16.56
C PRO A 83 15.59 -22.21 -16.44
N GLU A 84 16.72 -22.68 -15.91
CA GLU A 84 16.81 -24.05 -15.46
C GLU A 84 15.72 -24.21 -14.41
N ILE A 85 14.82 -25.17 -14.66
CA ILE A 85 13.96 -25.73 -13.63
C ILE A 85 14.88 -26.51 -12.69
N ARG A 86 15.69 -25.77 -11.91
CA ARG A 86 16.32 -26.32 -10.74
C ARG A 86 15.17 -26.80 -9.91
N THR A 87 15.03 -28.11 -9.74
CA THR A 87 14.22 -28.72 -8.70
C THR A 87 14.87 -28.38 -7.35
N SER A 88 14.96 -27.08 -7.06
CA SER A 88 15.48 -26.55 -5.82
C SER A 88 14.51 -27.06 -4.76
N LYS A 89 15.00 -27.92 -3.87
CA LYS A 89 14.31 -28.23 -2.63
C LYS A 89 14.06 -26.90 -1.94
N PHE A 90 12.84 -26.38 -2.03
CA PHE A 90 12.46 -25.15 -1.34
C PHE A 90 12.08 -25.51 0.10
N LYS A 91 12.41 -24.64 1.04
CA LYS A 91 11.97 -24.79 2.42
C LYS A 91 10.46 -24.62 2.45
N LYS A 92 9.73 -25.66 2.88
CA LYS A 92 8.28 -25.56 3.06
C LYS A 92 7.96 -24.58 4.18
N VAL A 93 6.99 -23.71 3.91
CA VAL A 93 6.37 -22.83 4.91
C VAL A 93 5.71 -23.69 5.97
N GLN A 94 5.96 -23.37 7.24
CA GLN A 94 5.36 -24.01 8.39
C GLN A 94 4.15 -23.21 8.90
N PRO A 95 3.12 -23.86 9.45
CA PRO A 95 1.98 -23.14 10.05
C PRO A 95 2.42 -22.17 11.17
N SER A 96 3.47 -22.53 11.92
CA SER A 96 4.05 -21.69 12.98
C SER A 96 4.62 -20.37 12.45
N GLU A 97 5.21 -20.37 11.24
CA GLU A 97 5.70 -19.17 10.59
C GLU A 97 4.52 -18.22 10.30
N ILE A 98 3.41 -18.73 9.75
CA ILE A 98 2.21 -17.93 9.46
C ILE A 98 1.59 -17.37 10.75
N ILE A 99 1.46 -18.18 11.79
CA ILE A 99 0.93 -17.73 13.10
C ILE A 99 1.83 -16.63 13.67
N CYS A 100 3.15 -16.78 13.58
CA CYS A 100 4.10 -15.77 14.02
C CYS A 100 3.90 -14.45 13.27
N PHE A 101 3.79 -14.49 11.93
CA PHE A 101 3.53 -13.29 11.12
C PHE A 101 2.20 -12.61 11.49
N MET A 102 1.12 -13.38 11.65
CA MET A 102 -0.19 -12.85 12.04
C MET A 102 -0.18 -12.20 13.44
N LYS A 103 0.65 -12.68 14.37
CA LYS A 103 0.77 -12.04 15.69
C LYS A 103 1.45 -10.68 15.59
N HIS A 104 2.53 -10.58 14.81
CA HIS A 104 3.37 -9.37 14.74
C HIS A 104 2.84 -8.27 13.81
N ILE A 105 1.89 -8.57 12.93
CA ILE A 105 1.31 -7.54 12.04
C ILE A 105 0.52 -6.50 12.84
N LYS A 106 0.72 -5.21 12.53
CA LYS A 106 0.02 -4.09 13.17
C LYS A 106 -1.45 -4.06 12.73
N ILE A 107 -2.38 -3.92 13.67
CA ILE A 107 -3.84 -3.96 13.42
C ILE A 107 -4.30 -2.80 12.53
N ASN A 108 -3.64 -1.64 12.62
CA ASN A 108 -4.06 -0.40 11.95
C ASN A 108 -3.57 -0.30 10.49
N LYS A 109 -3.20 -1.42 9.86
CA LYS A 109 -2.87 -1.46 8.43
C LYS A 109 -4.16 -1.47 7.60
N ALA A 110 -4.13 -0.81 6.44
CA ALA A 110 -5.24 -0.83 5.51
C ALA A 110 -5.48 -2.26 4.98
N PRO A 111 -6.75 -2.68 4.80
CA PRO A 111 -7.06 -3.96 4.19
C PRO A 111 -6.66 -3.97 2.70
N GLY A 112 -6.49 -5.17 2.14
CA GLY A 112 -6.27 -5.36 0.71
C GLY A 112 -7.53 -5.10 -0.13
N ILE A 113 -7.44 -5.42 -1.42
CA ILE A 113 -8.57 -5.32 -2.37
C ILE A 113 -9.76 -6.22 -1.97
N ASP A 114 -9.47 -7.31 -1.28
CA ASP A 114 -10.45 -8.26 -0.73
C ASP A 114 -11.19 -7.74 0.51
N SER A 115 -10.83 -6.54 1.00
CA SER A 115 -11.37 -5.95 2.23
C SER A 115 -11.15 -6.79 3.49
N ILE A 116 -10.23 -7.77 3.46
CA ILE A 116 -9.90 -8.59 4.64
C ILE A 116 -9.02 -7.76 5.58
N THR A 117 -9.56 -7.46 6.76
CA THR A 117 -8.83 -6.67 7.76
C THR A 117 -7.82 -7.52 8.52
N ILE A 118 -6.77 -6.88 9.04
CA ILE A 118 -5.80 -7.54 9.93
C ILE A 118 -6.47 -8.14 11.17
N LYS A 119 -7.53 -7.49 11.67
CA LYS A 119 -8.31 -8.02 12.81
C LYS A 119 -8.96 -9.35 12.45
N MET A 120 -9.48 -9.51 11.24
CA MET A 120 -10.03 -10.79 10.76
C MET A 120 -8.93 -11.84 10.62
N LEU A 121 -7.78 -11.49 10.04
CA LEU A 121 -6.65 -12.40 9.89
C LEU A 121 -6.16 -12.96 11.23
N LYS A 122 -6.12 -12.12 12.28
CA LYS A 122 -5.71 -12.55 13.63
C LYS A 122 -6.70 -13.48 14.32
N ASN A 123 -7.96 -13.52 13.87
CA ASN A 123 -9.03 -14.34 14.43
C ASN A 123 -9.36 -15.56 13.55
N LEU A 124 -8.48 -15.93 12.61
CA LEU A 124 -8.70 -17.08 11.74
C LEU A 124 -8.61 -18.41 12.53
N PRO A 125 -9.57 -19.33 12.31
CA PRO A 125 -9.46 -20.71 12.77
C PRO A 125 -8.18 -21.41 12.29
N LEU A 126 -7.62 -22.30 13.11
CA LEU A 126 -6.41 -23.07 12.77
C LEU A 126 -6.54 -23.83 11.44
N LYS A 127 -7.72 -24.38 11.14
CA LYS A 127 -8.00 -25.06 9.86
C LYS A 127 -7.71 -24.17 8.66
N ILE A 128 -8.07 -22.88 8.73
CA ILE A 128 -7.80 -21.93 7.65
C ILE A 128 -6.29 -21.63 7.54
N ILE A 129 -5.59 -21.54 8.67
CA ILE A 129 -4.13 -21.35 8.69
C ILE A 129 -3.40 -22.53 8.01
N LEU A 130 -3.86 -23.76 8.23
CA LEU A 130 -3.31 -24.95 7.56
C LEU A 130 -3.55 -24.89 6.04
N ASN A 131 -4.76 -24.53 5.61
CA ASN A 131 -5.07 -24.35 4.19
C ASN A 131 -4.21 -23.25 3.55
N LEU A 132 -4.02 -22.12 4.24
CA LEU A 132 -3.12 -21.05 3.78
C LEU A 132 -1.69 -21.57 3.63
N THR A 133 -1.20 -22.36 4.59
CA THR A 133 0.14 -22.97 4.53
C THR A 133 0.30 -23.83 3.27
N GLU A 134 -0.71 -24.63 2.94
CA GLU A 134 -0.70 -25.44 1.72
C GLU A 134 -0.70 -24.56 0.46
N ILE A 135 -1.52 -23.51 0.40
CA ILE A 135 -1.55 -22.56 -0.71
C ILE A 135 -0.19 -21.90 -0.90
N PHE A 136 0.45 -21.40 0.16
CA PHE A 136 1.80 -20.82 0.09
C PHE A 136 2.84 -21.83 -0.43
N ASN A 137 2.79 -23.07 0.06
CA ASN A 137 3.69 -24.12 -0.40
C ASN A 137 3.47 -24.48 -1.88
N HIS A 138 2.22 -24.51 -2.35
CA HIS A 138 1.91 -24.70 -3.76
C HIS A 138 2.37 -23.51 -4.61
N MET A 139 2.15 -22.27 -4.19
CA MET A 139 2.65 -21.08 -4.90
C MET A 139 4.17 -21.12 -5.05
N LEU A 140 4.91 -21.47 -3.99
CA LEU A 140 6.37 -21.61 -4.04
C LEU A 140 6.82 -22.79 -4.91
N LYS A 141 6.11 -23.93 -4.84
CA LYS A 141 6.39 -25.11 -5.67
C LYS A 141 6.22 -24.82 -7.16
N PHE A 142 5.13 -24.17 -7.53
CA PHE A 142 4.80 -23.85 -8.93
C PHE A 142 5.42 -22.53 -9.40
N ARG A 143 6.03 -21.76 -8.49
CA ARG A 143 6.57 -20.41 -8.75
C ARG A 143 5.54 -19.48 -9.39
N HIS A 144 4.28 -19.68 -9.01
CA HIS A 144 3.15 -18.93 -9.56
C HIS A 144 2.45 -18.19 -8.43
N PHE A 145 2.39 -16.87 -8.58
CA PHE A 145 1.74 -15.97 -7.62
C PHE A 145 0.47 -15.37 -8.23
N PRO A 146 -0.59 -15.18 -7.42
CA PRO A 146 -1.83 -14.55 -7.86
C PRO A 146 -1.59 -13.21 -8.55
N ASN A 147 -2.31 -12.95 -9.64
CA ASN A 147 -2.18 -11.68 -10.36
C ASN A 147 -2.58 -10.48 -9.49
N CYS A 148 -3.51 -10.64 -8.56
CA CYS A 148 -3.90 -9.58 -7.63
C CYS A 148 -2.75 -9.12 -6.71
N TRP A 149 -1.69 -9.91 -6.52
CA TRP A 149 -0.49 -9.48 -5.77
C TRP A 149 0.48 -8.66 -6.63
N LYS A 150 0.33 -8.72 -7.96
CA LYS A 150 1.11 -7.93 -8.93
C LYS A 150 0.43 -6.61 -9.27
N THR A 151 -0.81 -6.43 -8.83
CA THR A 151 -1.58 -5.21 -9.02
C THR A 151 -1.50 -4.34 -7.77
N ALA A 152 -1.08 -3.09 -7.92
CA ALA A 152 -1.08 -2.11 -6.85
C ALA A 152 -2.24 -1.13 -7.04
N ARG A 153 -2.91 -0.77 -5.94
CA ARG A 153 -3.86 0.35 -5.93
C ARG A 153 -3.11 1.61 -5.47
N VAL A 154 -2.95 2.56 -6.37
CA VAL A 154 -2.36 3.86 -6.05
C VAL A 154 -3.43 4.76 -5.46
N LEU A 155 -3.19 5.27 -4.25
CA LEU A 155 -4.04 6.26 -3.60
C LEU A 155 -3.18 7.49 -3.32
N ILE A 156 -3.47 8.60 -3.99
CA ILE A 156 -2.80 9.87 -3.73
C ILE A 156 -3.39 10.51 -2.48
N ILE A 157 -2.50 10.90 -1.57
CA ILE A 157 -2.84 11.64 -0.36
C ILE A 157 -2.26 13.04 -0.53
N TYR A 158 -3.13 14.06 -0.55
CA TYR A 158 -2.68 15.44 -0.48
C TYR A 158 -2.06 15.70 0.89
N THR A 159 -0.77 16.01 0.92
CA THR A 159 -0.08 16.53 2.09
C THR A 159 0.08 18.04 1.88
N CYS A 160 -0.26 18.85 2.88
CA CYS A 160 0.20 20.24 2.86
C CYS A 160 1.72 20.19 2.97
N GLY A 161 2.43 20.74 1.99
CA GLY A 161 3.90 20.72 1.97
C GLY A 161 4.47 21.15 3.32
N HIS A 162 5.53 20.47 3.77
CA HIS A 162 6.34 21.02 4.86
C HIS A 162 6.87 22.36 4.38
N ARG A 163 6.57 23.42 5.15
CA ARG A 163 7.28 24.69 4.98
C ARG A 163 8.68 24.44 5.51
N GLU A 164 9.66 24.41 4.61
CA GLU A 164 11.07 24.62 4.97
C GLU A 164 11.26 26.04 5.51
#